data_AF-A0A4P5R4E4-F1
#
_entry.id   AF-A0A4P5R4E4-F1
#
_cell.length_a   1.000
_cell.length_b   1.000
_cell.length_c   1.000
_cell.angle_alpha   90.00
_cell.angle_beta   90.00
_cell.angle_gamma   90.00
#
_symmetry.space_group_name_H-M   'P 1'
#
loop_
_entity.id
_entity.type
_entity.pdbx_description
1 polymer ?
#
loop_
_entity_poly.entity_id
_entity_poly.type
_entity_poly.pdbx_seq_one_letter_code
_entity_poly.pdbx_strand_id
1 'polypeptide(L)'
;MADVTRLPGPNSDLWDWQLKGACRGEDPEIFFHPEGERGPARENRIALAKSICATCPVLRQCAEHALAVREPYGVWGAMSEDDREAIYAPVKEVLPVAG
;
A
#
# COMPACT_ATOMS: atom_id res chain seq x y z
N MET A 1 -11.98 -14.58 -39.21
CA MET A 1 -11.11 -14.21 -38.06
C MET A 1 -11.98 -13.48 -37.06
N ALA A 2 -11.96 -13.89 -35.79
CA ALA A 2 -12.75 -13.20 -34.77
C ALA A 2 -12.20 -11.79 -34.55
N ASP A 3 -13.09 -10.79 -34.55
CA ASP A 3 -12.75 -9.40 -34.29
C ASP A 3 -12.48 -9.22 -32.79
N VAL A 4 -11.20 -9.32 -32.42
CA VAL A 4 -10.71 -9.27 -31.04
C VAL A 4 -10.77 -7.86 -30.43
N THR A 5 -11.10 -6.82 -31.20
CA THR A 5 -11.13 -5.44 -30.71
C THR A 5 -12.25 -5.14 -29.72
N ARG A 6 -13.27 -6.00 -29.63
CA ARG A 6 -14.40 -5.86 -28.69
C ARG A 6 -14.30 -6.73 -27.45
N LEU A 7 -13.25 -7.54 -27.33
CA LEU A 7 -13.07 -8.37 -26.14
C LEU A 7 -12.59 -7.49 -24.98
N PRO A 8 -13.07 -7.74 -23.75
CA PRO A 8 -12.48 -7.12 -22.57
C PRO A 8 -10.98 -7.44 -22.56
N GLY A 9 -10.17 -6.47 -22.12
CA GLY A 9 -8.73 -6.65 -21.99
C GLY A 9 -8.41 -7.89 -21.16
N PRO A 10 -7.26 -8.55 -21.41
CA PRO A 10 -6.89 -9.73 -20.66
C PRO A 10 -6.75 -9.41 -19.18
N ASN A 11 -7.37 -10.22 -18.32
CA ASN A 11 -7.38 -10.03 -16.85
C ASN A 11 -5.98 -10.05 -16.20
N SER A 12 -4.93 -10.48 -16.93
CA SER A 12 -3.54 -10.49 -16.48
C SER A 12 -2.97 -9.09 -16.23
N ASP A 13 -3.41 -8.10 -17.00
CA ASP A 13 -2.87 -6.74 -16.95
C ASP A 13 -3.16 -6.05 -15.59
N LEU A 14 -4.16 -6.55 -14.86
CA LEU A 14 -4.54 -6.07 -13.52
C LEU A 14 -3.51 -6.41 -12.44
N TRP A 15 -2.66 -7.42 -12.65
CA TRP A 15 -1.72 -7.93 -11.65
C TRP A 15 -0.25 -7.73 -12.03
N ASP A 16 0.05 -7.55 -13.32
CA ASP A 16 1.43 -7.45 -13.85
C ASP A 16 2.24 -6.28 -13.29
N TRP A 17 1.58 -5.21 -12.83
CA TRP A 17 2.27 -4.09 -12.20
C TRP A 17 3.06 -4.52 -10.96
N GLN A 18 2.58 -5.52 -10.22
CA GLN A 18 3.25 -6.00 -9.01
C GLN A 18 4.64 -6.54 -9.34
N LEU A 19 4.84 -7.10 -10.54
CA LEU A 19 6.12 -7.63 -11.02
C LEU A 19 7.22 -6.56 -11.11
N LYS A 20 6.84 -5.27 -11.17
CA LYS A 20 7.76 -4.13 -11.20
C LYS A 20 8.02 -3.54 -9.81
N GLY A 21 7.47 -4.13 -8.75
CA GLY A 21 7.66 -3.67 -7.38
C GLY A 21 9.10 -3.81 -6.92
N ALA A 22 9.70 -2.72 -6.42
CA ALA A 22 11.05 -2.72 -5.84
C ALA A 22 11.17 -3.68 -4.64
N CYS A 23 10.07 -3.92 -3.92
CA CYS A 23 9.99 -4.87 -2.81
C CYS A 23 10.26 -6.34 -3.18
N ARG A 24 10.17 -6.73 -4.45
CA ARG A 24 10.30 -8.14 -4.87
C ARG A 24 11.68 -8.76 -4.67
N GLY A 25 12.72 -7.93 -4.60
CA GLY A 25 14.10 -8.39 -4.36
C GLY A 25 14.50 -8.36 -2.89
N GLU A 26 13.60 -7.93 -2.02
CA GLU A 26 13.85 -7.66 -0.61
C GLU A 26 13.23 -8.74 0.27
N ASP A 27 13.65 -8.80 1.52
CA ASP A 27 13.07 -9.70 2.51
C ASP A 27 11.63 -9.26 2.88
N PRO A 28 10.62 -10.14 2.81
CA PRO A 28 9.23 -9.78 3.14
C PRO A 28 9.04 -9.27 4.57
N GLU A 29 9.88 -9.69 5.53
CA GLU A 29 9.78 -9.20 6.91
C GLU A 29 10.09 -7.71 7.03
N ILE A 30 10.67 -7.07 6.01
CA ILE A 30 10.81 -5.61 5.96
C ILE A 30 9.43 -4.95 5.84
N PHE A 31 8.54 -5.52 5.03
CA PHE A 31 7.24 -4.93 4.73
C PHE A 31 6.15 -5.39 5.69
N PHE A 32 6.25 -6.62 6.18
CA PHE A 32 5.25 -7.24 7.05
C PHE A 32 5.87 -7.51 8.42
N HIS A 33 5.24 -7.00 9.48
CA HIS A 33 5.78 -7.13 10.83
C HIS A 33 5.79 -8.59 11.31
N PRO A 34 6.81 -9.02 12.08
CA PRO A 34 6.74 -10.26 12.82
C PRO A 34 5.77 -10.15 14.01
N GLU A 35 5.35 -11.28 14.58
CA GLU A 35 4.49 -11.28 15.76
C GLU A 35 5.17 -10.58 16.95
N GLY A 36 4.44 -9.68 17.61
CA GLY A 36 4.90 -9.04 18.85
C GLY A 36 5.89 -7.88 18.67
N GLU A 37 6.23 -7.48 17.45
CA GLU A 37 7.10 -6.32 17.18
C GLU A 37 6.48 -5.01 17.69
N ARG A 38 7.25 -4.21 18.44
CA ARG A 38 6.79 -2.92 19.00
C ARG A 38 7.94 -1.92 19.15
N GLY A 39 7.57 -0.66 19.38
CA GLY A 39 8.52 0.41 19.72
C GLY A 39 9.53 0.69 18.60
N PRO A 40 10.78 1.00 18.94
CA PRO A 40 11.79 1.43 17.96
C PRO A 40 12.05 0.40 16.85
N ALA A 41 11.94 -0.90 17.12
CA ALA A 41 12.10 -1.94 16.11
C ALA A 41 11.05 -1.79 14.99
N ARG A 42 9.78 -1.60 15.38
CA ARG A 42 8.67 -1.34 14.46
C ARG A 42 8.89 -0.06 13.66
N GLU A 43 9.27 1.03 14.33
CA GLU A 43 9.50 2.33 13.69
C GLU A 43 10.61 2.24 12.64
N ASN A 44 11.73 1.59 12.98
CA ASN A 44 12.86 1.41 12.09
C ASN A 44 12.51 0.56 10.87
N ARG A 45 11.80 -0.55 11.07
CA ARG A 45 11.34 -1.41 9.97
C ARG A 45 10.40 -0.65 9.03
N ILE A 46 9.41 0.07 9.58
CA ILE A 46 8.49 0.88 8.77
C ILE A 46 9.27 1.94 7.97
N ALA A 47 10.23 2.63 8.60
CA ALA A 47 11.05 3.62 7.92
C ALA A 47 11.87 2.99 6.77
N LEU A 48 12.45 1.81 7.00
CA LEU A 48 13.17 1.05 5.98
C LEU A 48 12.24 0.70 4.80
N ALA A 49 11.09 0.08 5.07
CA ALA A 49 10.11 -0.29 4.04
C ALA A 49 9.62 0.92 3.24
N LYS A 50 9.31 2.03 3.92
CA LYS A 50 8.91 3.29 3.26
C LYS A 50 10.01 3.83 2.34
N SER A 51 11.27 3.74 2.75
CA SER A 51 12.39 4.20 1.91
C SER A 51 12.55 3.38 0.63
N ILE A 52 12.35 2.06 0.70
CA ILE A 52 12.32 1.19 -0.50
C ILE A 52 11.13 1.58 -1.38
N CYS A 53 9.93 1.72 -0.79
CA CYS A 53 8.74 2.14 -1.53
C CYS A 53 8.93 3.47 -2.26
N ALA A 54 9.61 4.46 -1.65
CA ALA A 54 9.80 5.79 -2.24
C ALA A 54 10.53 5.78 -3.59
N THR A 55 11.28 4.72 -3.90
CA THR A 55 11.99 4.54 -5.18
C THR A 55 11.24 3.63 -6.15
N CYS A 56 10.11 3.05 -5.73
CA CYS A 56 9.38 2.02 -6.46
C CYS A 56 8.62 2.61 -7.66
N PRO A 57 8.79 2.07 -8.89
CA PRO A 57 8.13 2.60 -10.10
C PRO A 57 6.61 2.43 -10.09
N VAL A 58 6.08 1.58 -9.21
CA VAL A 58 4.65 1.30 -9.05
C VAL A 58 4.08 1.82 -7.72
N LEU A 59 4.77 2.76 -7.06
CA LEU A 59 4.34 3.33 -5.77
C LEU A 59 2.87 3.78 -5.78
N ARG A 60 2.48 4.57 -6.78
CA ARG A 60 1.10 5.10 -6.87
C ARG A 60 0.07 3.98 -7.01
N GLN A 61 0.31 3.04 -7.93
CA GLN A 61 -0.60 1.92 -8.18
C GLN A 61 -0.70 0.99 -6.97
N CYS A 62 0.40 0.76 -6.26
CA CYS A 62 0.45 0.01 -5.01
C CYS A 62 -0.36 0.68 -3.90
N ALA A 63 -0.21 2.00 -3.71
CA ALA A 63 -0.98 2.78 -2.75
C ALA A 63 -2.48 2.73 -3.04
N GLU A 64 -2.87 2.97 -4.30
CA GLU A 64 -4.27 2.92 -4.75
C GLU A 64 -4.89 1.55 -4.52
N HIS A 65 -4.17 0.48 -4.86
CA HIS A 65 -4.62 -0.89 -4.63
C HIS A 65 -4.86 -1.14 -3.13
N ALA A 66 -3.87 -0.84 -2.29
CA ALA A 66 -3.94 -1.09 -0.84
C ALA A 66 -5.10 -0.33 -0.18
N LEU A 67 -5.37 0.90 -0.60
CA LEU A 67 -6.51 1.68 -0.11
C LEU A 67 -7.85 1.11 -0.61
N ALA A 68 -7.94 0.74 -1.89
CA ALA A 68 -9.18 0.23 -2.49
C ALA A 68 -9.63 -1.11 -1.85
N VAL A 69 -8.69 -2.00 -1.56
CA VAL A 69 -8.97 -3.31 -0.94
C VAL A 69 -8.96 -3.27 0.59
N ARG A 70 -8.63 -2.10 1.18
CA ARG A 70 -8.43 -1.91 2.62
C ARG A 70 -7.45 -2.94 3.20
N GLU A 71 -6.28 -3.06 2.59
CA GLU A 71 -5.25 -4.03 2.98
C GLU A 71 -4.88 -3.83 4.47
N PRO A 72 -5.13 -4.83 5.34
CA PRO A 72 -4.98 -4.68 6.79
C PRO A 72 -3.54 -4.70 7.30
N TYR A 73 -2.58 -5.24 6.54
CA TYR A 73 -1.23 -5.50 7.07
C TYR A 73 -0.11 -4.91 6.24
N GLY A 74 1.01 -4.63 6.90
CA GLY A 74 2.27 -4.24 6.30
C GLY A 74 2.31 -2.86 5.66
N VAL A 75 3.48 -2.55 5.10
CA VAL A 75 3.75 -1.31 4.37
C VAL A 75 3.45 -1.48 2.88
N TRP A 76 2.53 -0.67 2.37
CA TRP A 76 2.11 -0.67 0.97
C TRP A 76 2.15 0.75 0.42
N GLY A 77 2.77 0.94 -0.75
CA GLY A 77 2.81 2.25 -1.41
C GLY A 77 3.36 3.37 -0.50
N ALA A 78 4.38 3.05 0.31
CA ALA A 78 4.96 3.92 1.34
C ALA A 78 4.03 4.31 2.51
N MET A 79 2.95 3.56 2.74
CA MET A 79 2.03 3.74 3.87
C MET A 79 2.07 2.52 4.79
N SER A 80 2.23 2.73 6.09
CA SER A 80 1.96 1.70 7.11
C SER A 80 0.46 1.45 7.27
N GLU A 81 0.09 0.48 8.08
CA GLU A 81 -1.29 0.24 8.49
C GLU A 81 -1.90 1.49 9.14
N ASP A 82 -1.16 2.14 10.05
CA ASP A 82 -1.61 3.33 10.76
C ASP A 82 -1.85 4.52 9.82
N ASP A 83 -0.99 4.69 8.80
CA ASP A 83 -1.17 5.73 7.80
C ASP A 83 -2.46 5.50 6.99
N ARG A 84 -2.73 4.24 6.61
CA ARG A 84 -3.96 3.88 5.87
C ARG A 84 -5.20 4.05 6.76
N GLU A 85 -5.13 3.68 8.03
CA GLU A 85 -6.24 3.84 8.97
C GLU A 85 -6.60 5.32 9.16
N ALA A 86 -5.61 6.21 9.21
CA ALA A 86 -5.84 7.65 9.25
C ALA A 86 -6.57 8.18 8.00
N ILE A 87 -6.38 7.54 6.83
CA ILE A 87 -7.09 7.87 5.58
C ILE A 87 -8.52 7.34 5.61
N TYR A 88 -8.75 6.15 6.17
CA TYR A 88 -10.08 5.56 6.28
C TYR A 88 -10.94 6.24 7.34
N ALA A 89 -10.32 6.86 8.33
CA ALA A 89 -11.01 7.52 9.41
C ALA A 89 -11.91 8.64 8.85
N PRO A 90 -13.19 8.70 9.24
CA PRO A 90 -14.06 9.78 8.81
C PRO A 90 -13.50 11.10 9.32
N VAL A 91 -13.45 12.12 8.44
CA VAL A 91 -13.15 13.49 8.84
C VAL A 91 -14.19 13.88 9.89
N LYS A 92 -13.77 14.03 11.14
CA LYS A 92 -14.63 14.65 12.15
C LYS A 92 -14.77 16.11 11.78
N GLU A 93 -15.94 16.51 11.28
CA GLU A 93 -16.30 17.93 11.22
C GLU A 93 -16.12 18.52 12.63
N VAL A 94 -15.21 19.47 12.75
CA VAL A 94 -15.01 20.25 13.98
C VAL A 94 -16.26 21.11 14.14
N LEU A 95 -17.20 20.68 14.99
CA LEU A 95 -18.34 21.51 15.39
C LEU A 95 -17.80 22.80 16.03
N PRO A 96 -18.20 24.00 15.57
CA PRO A 96 -17.77 25.23 16.19
C PRO A 96 -18.37 25.30 17.60
N VAL A 97 -17.51 25.48 18.60
CA VAL A 97 -17.91 25.81 19.96
C VAL A 97 -18.55 27.19 19.92
N ALA A 98 -19.88 27.24 19.96
CA ALA A 98 -20.61 28.49 20.21
C ALA A 98 -20.35 28.89 21.67
N GLY A 99 -19.71 30.05 21.85
CA GLY A 99 -19.58 30.73 23.13
C GLY A 99 -20.85 31.48 23.53
#